data_AF-A0A7S2B2W5-F1
#
_entry.id   AF-A0A7S2B2W5-F1
#
_cell.length_a   1.000
_cell.length_b   1.000
_cell.length_c   1.000
_cell.angle_alpha   90.00
_cell.angle_beta   90.00
_cell.angle_gamma   90.00
#
_symmetry.space_group_name_H-M   'P 1'
#
loop_
_entity.id
_entity.type
_entity.pdbx_description
1 polymer ?
#
loop_
_entity_poly.entity_id
_entity_poly.type
_entity_poly.pdbx_seq_one_letter_code
_entity_poly.pdbx_strand_id
1 'polypeptide(L)'
;MTPMTTWCYKTWGDKGTGRGRAAPPTEVQRQKKKPVKMAKAKPAPPAKKRKTETARPAPKAHDAGDGLGETVKGKMIQKLQCRWWYAIDWPAKEDVEKALPYGYEMLDGYPGVSICTKGDDIGKMLDRRNHRTSPCFKNLKAKDCEELKELLIRALEGQQEELIEHEGEGTTIGKEVVAMLKWARKINASKADKEARRYS
;
A
#
# COMPACT_ATOMS: atom_id res chain seq x y z
N MET A 1 32.02 21.63 -7.90
CA MET A 1 31.04 21.58 -6.78
C MET A 1 29.70 22.03 -7.33
N THR A 2 28.86 21.09 -7.72
CA THR A 2 27.52 21.32 -8.28
C THR A 2 26.48 21.03 -7.18
N PRO A 3 25.45 21.87 -7.01
CA PRO A 3 24.49 21.73 -5.93
C PRO A 3 23.55 20.54 -6.14
N MET A 4 23.34 19.77 -5.07
CA MET A 4 22.32 18.73 -4.97
C MET A 4 20.94 19.35 -5.21
N THR A 5 20.26 18.86 -6.24
CA THR A 5 18.86 19.19 -6.52
C THR A 5 17.97 18.32 -5.64
N THR A 6 17.61 18.85 -4.47
CA THR A 6 16.58 18.29 -3.59
C THR A 6 15.22 18.45 -4.27
N TRP A 7 14.68 17.36 -4.83
CA TRP A 7 13.29 17.34 -5.29
C TRP A 7 12.42 16.80 -4.16
N CYS A 8 11.76 17.74 -3.49
CA CYS A 8 10.79 17.53 -2.44
C CYS A 8 9.50 17.00 -3.08
N TYR A 9 9.20 15.70 -2.94
CA TYR A 9 7.86 15.17 -3.17
C TYR A 9 6.98 15.49 -1.96
N LYS A 10 6.60 16.77 -1.82
CA LYS A 10 5.55 17.23 -0.92
C LYS A 10 4.49 17.93 -1.74
N THR A 11 3.33 17.29 -1.88
CA THR A 11 1.99 17.92 -1.97
C THR A 11 0.95 16.87 -2.38
N TRP A 12 0.62 15.97 -1.46
CA TRP A 12 -0.65 15.24 -1.54
C TRP A 12 -1.31 15.30 -0.17
N GLY A 13 -2.38 16.09 -0.05
CA GLY A 13 -3.30 16.01 1.09
C GLY A 13 -3.72 17.33 1.73
N ASP A 14 -4.33 18.26 0.99
CA ASP A 14 -5.30 19.18 1.60
C ASP A 14 -6.39 19.61 0.61
N LYS A 15 -7.45 18.80 0.53
CA LYS A 15 -8.82 19.24 0.17
C LYS A 15 -9.80 18.44 1.01
N GLY A 16 -9.76 18.67 2.32
CA GLY A 16 -10.75 18.17 3.27
C GLY A 16 -11.80 19.24 3.53
N THR A 17 -12.93 19.16 2.83
CA THR A 17 -14.13 19.95 3.12
C THR A 17 -14.56 19.74 4.57
N GLY A 18 -14.52 20.81 5.37
CA GLY A 18 -14.94 20.80 6.77
C GLY A 18 -16.39 20.33 6.94
N ARG A 19 -16.58 19.29 7.76
CA ARG A 19 -17.87 19.01 8.42
C ARG A 19 -17.67 19.20 9.91
N GLY A 20 -18.21 20.31 10.40
CA GLY A 20 -18.31 20.60 11.82
C GLY A 20 -19.13 19.52 12.54
N ARG A 21 -18.63 19.10 13.70
CA ARG A 21 -19.45 18.45 14.74
C ARG A 21 -20.32 19.53 15.38
N ALA A 22 -21.64 19.28 15.43
CA ALA A 22 -22.54 19.98 16.33
C ALA A 22 -23.40 18.95 17.10
N ALA A 23 -23.48 19.24 18.41
CA ALA A 23 -24.17 18.66 19.57
C ALA A 23 -25.38 17.70 19.38
N PRO A 24 -25.66 16.87 20.41
CA PRO A 24 -26.80 15.95 20.43
C PRO A 24 -28.12 16.70 20.66
N PRO A 25 -29.26 16.27 20.06
CA PRO A 25 -30.54 16.85 20.37
C PRO A 25 -31.17 16.22 21.62
N THR A 26 -31.66 17.12 22.45
CA THR A 26 -32.41 16.98 23.69
C THR A 26 -33.75 16.24 23.51
N GLU A 27 -34.12 15.57 24.59
CA GLU A 27 -35.39 14.95 24.97
C GLU A 27 -36.65 15.77 24.65
N VAL A 28 -37.62 15.19 23.91
CA VAL A 28 -39.06 15.52 23.99
C VAL A 28 -39.97 14.33 23.63
N GLN A 29 -40.71 13.89 24.64
CA GLN A 29 -42.09 13.36 24.70
C GLN A 29 -42.60 12.20 23.81
N ARG A 30 -42.86 11.12 24.54
CA ARG A 30 -43.74 9.98 24.30
C ARG A 30 -45.19 10.39 24.01
N GLN A 31 -45.73 10.01 22.85
CA GLN A 31 -47.17 9.95 22.61
C GLN A 31 -47.61 8.55 22.18
N LYS A 32 -48.51 7.97 22.98
CA LYS A 32 -49.19 6.68 22.75
C LYS A 32 -50.25 6.84 21.64
N LYS A 33 -50.24 5.96 20.64
CA LYS A 33 -51.44 5.65 19.83
C LYS A 33 -51.64 4.14 19.70
N LYS A 34 -52.93 3.76 19.75
CA LYS A 34 -53.54 2.44 20.00
C LYS A 34 -53.40 1.44 18.84
N PRO A 35 -53.60 0.12 19.08
CA PRO A 35 -53.43 -0.92 18.07
C PRO A 35 -54.69 -1.08 17.19
N VAL A 36 -54.52 -1.33 15.89
CA VAL A 36 -55.59 -1.79 14.99
C VAL A 36 -55.18 -3.10 14.34
N LYS A 37 -56.09 -4.07 14.38
CA LYS A 37 -55.94 -5.47 13.98
C LYS A 37 -56.05 -5.66 12.45
N MET A 38 -55.14 -6.51 11.95
CA MET A 38 -55.23 -7.50 10.86
C MET A 38 -56.01 -7.22 9.56
N ALA A 39 -55.32 -7.43 8.43
CA ALA A 39 -55.87 -8.17 7.29
C ALA A 39 -54.80 -9.12 6.73
N LYS A 40 -55.16 -10.41 6.63
CA LYS A 40 -54.32 -11.52 6.13
C LYS A 40 -54.16 -11.42 4.62
N ALA A 41 -52.92 -11.42 4.12
CA ALA A 41 -52.60 -11.68 2.71
C ALA A 41 -51.95 -13.05 2.56
N LYS A 42 -52.35 -13.77 1.50
CA LYS A 42 -52.07 -15.19 1.22
C LYS A 42 -50.58 -15.45 0.89
N PRO A 43 -50.04 -16.66 1.18
CA PRO A 43 -48.64 -16.99 0.91
C PRO A 43 -48.37 -17.20 -0.58
N ALA A 44 -47.29 -16.59 -1.08
CA ALA A 44 -46.74 -16.83 -2.42
C ALA A 44 -45.91 -18.15 -2.43
N PRO A 45 -45.83 -18.87 -3.58
CA PRO A 45 -45.14 -20.16 -3.68
C PRO A 45 -43.61 -20.03 -3.56
N PRO A 46 -42.90 -21.08 -3.09
CA PRO A 46 -41.48 -21.01 -2.77
C PRO A 46 -40.61 -20.91 -4.03
N ALA A 47 -39.79 -19.87 -4.10
CA ALA A 47 -38.77 -19.71 -5.13
C ALA A 47 -37.66 -20.77 -4.95
N LYS A 48 -37.31 -21.40 -6.08
CA LYS A 48 -36.28 -22.44 -6.21
C LYS A 48 -34.93 -21.97 -5.64
N LYS A 49 -34.31 -22.82 -4.82
CA LYS A 49 -32.93 -22.64 -4.32
C LYS A 49 -31.96 -22.48 -5.49
N ARG A 50 -31.41 -21.28 -5.64
CA ARG A 50 -30.31 -20.98 -6.56
C ARG A 50 -29.06 -21.66 -6.02
N LYS A 51 -28.39 -22.45 -6.87
CA LYS A 51 -27.12 -23.12 -6.55
C LYS A 51 -26.11 -22.05 -6.11
N THR A 52 -25.53 -22.26 -4.93
CA THR A 52 -24.42 -21.46 -4.40
C THR A 52 -23.27 -21.54 -5.39
N GLU A 53 -22.98 -20.44 -6.08
CA GLU A 53 -21.70 -20.29 -6.75
C GLU A 53 -20.63 -20.39 -5.67
N THR A 54 -19.76 -21.40 -5.80
CA THR A 54 -18.54 -21.55 -5.02
C THR A 54 -17.81 -20.21 -5.02
N ALA A 55 -17.71 -19.62 -3.83
CA ALA A 55 -16.90 -18.44 -3.62
C ALA A 55 -15.51 -18.70 -4.20
N ARG A 56 -15.13 -17.87 -5.19
CA ARG A 56 -13.76 -17.84 -5.70
C ARG A 56 -12.85 -17.63 -4.47
N PRO A 57 -11.86 -18.50 -4.22
CA PRO A 57 -10.98 -18.28 -3.08
C PRO A 57 -10.36 -16.90 -3.23
N ALA A 58 -10.36 -16.14 -2.13
CA ALA A 58 -9.66 -14.88 -2.06
C ALA A 58 -8.24 -15.08 -2.63
N PRO A 59 -7.72 -14.13 -3.44
CA PRO A 59 -6.36 -14.24 -3.93
C PRO A 59 -5.46 -14.43 -2.73
N LYS A 60 -4.76 -15.58 -2.67
CA LYS A 60 -3.70 -15.77 -1.69
C LYS A 60 -2.77 -14.59 -1.88
N ALA A 61 -2.65 -13.75 -0.84
CA ALA A 61 -1.58 -12.77 -0.75
C ALA A 61 -0.31 -13.49 -1.20
N HIS A 62 0.50 -12.88 -2.09
CA HIS A 62 1.71 -13.49 -2.64
C HIS A 62 2.49 -14.19 -1.54
N ASP A 63 2.21 -15.47 -1.38
CA ASP A 63 2.62 -16.24 -0.23
C ASP A 63 4.10 -16.47 -0.50
N ALA A 64 4.94 -16.18 0.49
CA ALA A 64 6.33 -16.56 0.45
C ALA A 64 6.39 -18.09 0.60
N GLY A 65 5.87 -18.80 -0.41
CA GLY A 65 5.53 -20.22 -0.41
C GLY A 65 6.71 -21.16 -0.24
N ASP A 66 7.92 -20.61 -0.12
CA ASP A 66 9.17 -21.32 0.06
C ASP A 66 9.75 -21.16 1.49
N GLY A 67 8.97 -20.82 2.52
CA GLY A 67 9.49 -20.62 3.89
C GLY A 67 10.43 -19.43 4.06
N LEU A 68 10.86 -18.79 2.97
CA LEU A 68 11.72 -17.61 2.97
C LEU A 68 11.11 -16.46 3.76
N GLY A 69 9.77 -16.33 3.78
CA GLY A 69 9.07 -15.28 4.53
C GLY A 69 9.36 -15.29 6.03
N GLU A 70 9.66 -16.47 6.60
CA GLU A 70 9.94 -16.63 8.03
C GLU A 70 11.41 -16.34 8.39
N THR A 71 12.30 -16.44 7.40
CA THR A 71 13.73 -16.14 7.54
C THR A 71 13.98 -14.67 7.85
N VAL A 72 15.20 -14.36 8.29
CA VAL A 72 15.59 -12.96 8.52
C VAL A 72 15.53 -12.16 7.21
N LYS A 73 15.93 -12.75 6.08
CA LYS A 73 15.86 -12.10 4.75
C LYS A 73 14.42 -11.79 4.34
N GLY A 74 13.50 -12.76 4.46
CA GLY A 74 12.10 -12.53 4.14
C GLY A 74 11.46 -11.43 4.98
N LYS A 75 11.74 -11.42 6.30
CA LYS A 75 11.27 -10.36 7.20
C LYS A 75 11.82 -8.99 6.83
N MET A 76 13.09 -8.89 6.41
CA MET A 76 13.66 -7.63 5.90
C MET A 76 12.92 -7.16 4.65
N ILE A 77 12.69 -8.06 3.68
CA ILE A 77 12.00 -7.72 2.43
C ILE A 77 10.57 -7.24 2.71
N GLN A 78 9.81 -7.97 3.53
CA GLN A 78 8.44 -7.58 3.89
C GLN A 78 8.39 -6.20 4.56
N LYS A 79 9.29 -5.97 5.52
CA LYS A 79 9.36 -4.67 6.21
C LYS A 79 9.75 -3.55 5.25
N LEU A 80 10.73 -3.77 4.39
CA LEU A 80 11.16 -2.81 3.37
C LEU A 80 10.02 -2.50 2.39
N GLN A 81 9.27 -3.52 1.96
CA GLN A 81 8.19 -3.36 0.98
C GLN A 81 7.04 -2.47 1.47
N CYS A 82 6.81 -2.35 2.78
CA CYS A 82 5.79 -1.43 3.31
C CYS A 82 6.23 0.03 3.31
N ARG A 83 7.49 0.33 3.00
CA ARG A 83 8.10 1.66 3.18
C ARG A 83 9.20 1.95 2.17
N TRP A 84 9.14 1.29 1.01
CA TRP A 84 10.20 1.32 0.02
C TRP A 84 10.44 2.71 -0.55
N TRP A 85 9.40 3.55 -0.57
CA TRP A 85 9.44 4.91 -1.13
C TRP A 85 10.38 5.86 -0.37
N TYR A 86 10.80 5.50 0.84
CA TYR A 86 11.82 6.24 1.60
C TYR A 86 13.25 5.92 1.22
N ALA A 87 13.50 4.85 0.46
CA ALA A 87 14.85 4.37 0.19
C ALA A 87 15.13 4.03 -1.28
N ILE A 88 14.10 3.81 -2.09
CA ILE A 88 14.22 3.38 -3.48
C ILE A 88 13.49 4.38 -4.36
N ASP A 89 14.24 5.03 -5.24
CA ASP A 89 13.70 5.89 -6.29
C ASP A 89 13.15 5.01 -7.43
N TRP A 90 11.86 4.70 -7.37
CA TRP A 90 11.13 4.00 -8.42
C TRP A 90 9.75 4.61 -8.64
N PRO A 91 9.32 4.85 -9.90
CA PRO A 91 10.05 4.59 -11.15
C PRO A 91 11.23 5.54 -11.38
N ALA A 92 12.20 5.11 -12.20
CA ALA A 92 13.33 5.96 -12.59
C ALA A 92 12.82 7.14 -13.45
N LYS A 93 13.48 8.30 -13.37
CA LYS A 93 13.03 9.52 -14.07
C LYS A 93 12.95 9.30 -15.59
N GLU A 94 13.90 8.53 -16.10
CA GLU A 94 14.01 8.18 -17.52
C GLU A 94 12.85 7.30 -17.99
N ASP A 95 12.20 6.55 -17.09
CA ASP A 95 11.00 5.78 -17.41
C ASP A 95 9.75 6.65 -17.48
N VAL A 96 9.72 7.74 -16.71
CA VAL A 96 8.59 8.68 -16.63
C VAL A 96 8.59 9.67 -17.79
N GLU A 97 9.75 10.15 -18.21
CA GLU A 97 9.89 11.17 -19.25
C GLU A 97 9.66 10.65 -20.69
N LYS A 98 9.40 9.35 -20.85
CA LYS A 98 9.18 8.78 -22.18
C LYS A 98 7.93 9.37 -22.83
N ALA A 99 8.07 9.88 -24.06
CA ALA A 99 6.96 10.44 -24.83
C ALA A 99 5.76 9.48 -24.90
N LEU A 100 4.56 10.00 -24.64
CA LEU A 100 3.31 9.23 -24.62
C LEU A 100 2.83 8.94 -26.05
N PRO A 101 2.24 7.75 -26.30
CA PRO A 101 1.52 7.48 -27.54
C PRO A 101 0.31 8.41 -27.69
N TYR A 102 -0.12 8.65 -28.93
CA TYR A 102 -1.30 9.45 -29.22
C TYR A 102 -2.54 8.89 -28.51
N GLY A 103 -3.34 9.77 -27.90
CA GLY A 103 -4.55 9.39 -27.20
C GLY A 103 -4.33 8.80 -25.80
N TYR A 104 -3.09 8.71 -25.33
CA TYR A 104 -2.78 8.34 -23.95
C TYR A 104 -2.45 9.57 -23.11
N GLU A 105 -2.94 9.58 -21.88
CA GLU A 105 -2.70 10.61 -20.88
C GLU A 105 -2.10 9.98 -19.62
N MET A 106 -1.14 10.66 -19.00
CA MET A 106 -0.53 10.20 -17.75
C MET A 106 -1.56 10.18 -16.63
N LEU A 107 -1.57 9.11 -15.85
CA LEU A 107 -2.46 8.98 -14.71
C LEU A 107 -1.89 9.76 -13.52
N ASP A 108 -2.68 10.68 -12.97
CA ASP A 108 -2.29 11.48 -11.82
C ASP A 108 -1.99 10.60 -10.59
N GLY A 109 -0.91 10.90 -9.88
CA GLY A 109 -0.39 10.09 -8.78
C GLY A 109 0.31 8.79 -9.18
N TYR A 110 0.34 8.41 -10.46
CA TYR A 110 0.99 7.17 -10.95
C TYR A 110 2.00 7.47 -12.06
N PRO A 111 3.19 7.98 -11.72
CA PRO A 111 4.21 8.29 -12.72
C PRO A 111 4.57 7.05 -13.56
N GLY A 112 4.66 7.21 -14.88
CA GLY A 112 4.95 6.13 -15.84
C GLY A 112 3.77 5.23 -16.19
N VAL A 113 2.58 5.48 -15.63
CA VAL A 113 1.32 4.80 -16.00
C VAL A 113 0.44 5.78 -16.76
N SER A 114 -0.09 5.36 -17.90
CA SER A 114 -1.01 6.15 -18.70
C SER A 114 -2.31 5.40 -19.01
N ILE A 115 -3.38 6.15 -19.27
CA ILE A 115 -4.67 5.65 -19.70
C ILE A 115 -5.03 6.23 -21.06
N CYS A 116 -5.57 5.41 -21.94
CA CYS A 116 -6.07 5.87 -23.22
C CYS A 116 -7.41 6.60 -23.04
N THR A 117 -7.49 7.85 -23.49
CA THR A 117 -8.68 8.71 -23.40
C THR A 117 -9.31 9.00 -24.77
N LYS A 118 -8.68 8.56 -25.87
CA LYS A 118 -9.15 8.81 -27.25
C LYS A 118 -8.95 7.59 -28.15
N GLY A 119 -9.88 7.39 -29.08
CA GLY A 119 -9.80 6.33 -30.11
C GLY A 119 -10.45 5.01 -29.68
N ASP A 120 -10.05 3.92 -30.33
CA ASP A 120 -10.66 2.59 -30.11
C ASP A 120 -10.17 1.90 -28.82
N ASP A 121 -9.03 2.34 -28.28
CA ASP A 121 -8.38 1.76 -27.10
C ASP A 121 -8.80 2.45 -25.77
N ILE A 122 -9.88 3.26 -25.75
CA ILE A 122 -10.30 4.03 -24.56
C ILE A 122 -10.42 3.12 -23.32
N GLY A 123 -9.82 3.57 -22.22
CA GLY A 123 -9.80 2.86 -20.94
C GLY A 123 -8.66 1.85 -20.79
N LYS A 124 -7.87 1.60 -21.83
CA LYS A 124 -6.69 0.74 -21.75
C LYS A 124 -5.58 1.42 -20.96
N MET A 125 -5.05 0.70 -19.98
CA MET A 125 -3.90 1.14 -19.18
C MET A 125 -2.59 0.70 -19.84
N LEU A 126 -1.61 1.60 -19.86
CA LEU A 126 -0.26 1.35 -20.32
C LEU A 126 0.72 1.68 -19.19
N ASP A 127 1.34 0.66 -18.62
CA ASP A 127 2.42 0.80 -17.64
C ASP A 127 3.77 0.69 -18.35
N ARG A 128 4.57 1.76 -18.29
CA ARG A 128 5.87 1.86 -18.98
C ARG A 128 7.05 1.84 -18.01
N ARG A 129 6.78 1.66 -16.72
CA ARG A 129 7.79 1.61 -15.68
C ARG A 129 8.64 0.36 -15.85
N ASN A 130 9.92 0.44 -15.52
CA ASN A 130 10.77 -0.73 -15.55
C ASN A 130 10.44 -1.69 -14.39
N HIS A 131 9.75 -2.79 -14.70
CA HIS A 131 9.40 -3.79 -13.69
C HIS A 131 10.60 -4.62 -13.20
N ARG A 132 11.76 -4.59 -13.89
CA ARG A 132 12.97 -5.29 -13.42
C ARG A 132 13.62 -4.63 -12.21
N THR A 133 13.42 -3.32 -12.04
CA THR A 133 13.92 -2.55 -10.90
C THR A 133 12.83 -2.26 -9.87
N SER A 134 11.59 -2.71 -10.14
CA SER A 134 10.47 -2.46 -9.23
C SER A 134 10.71 -3.03 -7.83
N PRO A 135 10.24 -2.36 -6.77
CA PRO A 135 10.36 -2.79 -5.38
C PRO A 135 9.38 -3.93 -5.05
N CYS A 136 9.41 -5.01 -5.85
CA CYS A 136 8.63 -6.21 -5.62
C CYS A 136 9.47 -7.28 -4.91
N PHE A 137 8.79 -8.18 -4.20
CA PHE A 137 9.44 -9.28 -3.46
C PHE A 137 10.44 -10.06 -4.32
N LYS A 138 10.08 -10.34 -5.59
CA LYS A 138 10.95 -11.06 -6.54
C LYS A 138 12.28 -10.35 -6.76
N ASN A 139 12.26 -9.04 -7.00
CA ASN A 139 13.48 -8.25 -7.26
C ASN A 139 14.28 -8.04 -5.96
N LEU A 140 13.61 -7.84 -4.83
CA LEU A 140 14.26 -7.68 -3.54
C LEU A 140 14.88 -8.99 -3.03
N LYS A 141 14.28 -10.15 -3.32
CA LYS A 141 14.85 -11.49 -2.99
C LYS A 141 16.22 -11.69 -3.64
N ALA A 142 16.43 -11.15 -4.84
CA ALA A 142 17.66 -11.28 -5.60
C ALA A 142 18.81 -10.40 -5.09
N LYS A 143 18.54 -9.42 -4.22
CA LYS A 143 19.57 -8.56 -3.61
C LYS A 143 20.29 -9.26 -2.47
N ASP A 144 21.50 -8.81 -2.16
CA ASP A 144 22.26 -9.29 -1.01
C ASP A 144 21.63 -8.82 0.31
N CYS A 145 21.79 -9.58 1.40
CA CYS A 145 21.23 -9.19 2.69
C CYS A 145 21.85 -7.92 3.25
N GLU A 146 23.08 -7.59 2.87
CA GLU A 146 23.75 -6.35 3.27
C GLU A 146 23.08 -5.14 2.61
N GLU A 147 22.88 -5.19 1.29
CA GLU A 147 22.15 -4.16 0.55
C GLU A 147 20.71 -4.01 1.07
N LEU A 148 20.00 -5.11 1.33
CA LEU A 148 18.65 -5.08 1.90
C LEU A 148 18.62 -4.44 3.30
N LYS A 149 19.64 -4.69 4.12
CA LYS A 149 19.76 -4.11 5.46
C LYS A 149 19.95 -2.60 5.36
N GLU A 150 20.84 -2.13 4.49
CA GLU A 150 21.08 -0.71 4.27
C GLU A 150 19.82 0.01 3.76
N LEU A 151 19.16 -0.56 2.75
CA LEU A 151 17.89 -0.04 2.23
C LEU A 151 16.82 0.03 3.31
N LEU A 152 16.70 -1.01 4.15
CA LEU A 152 15.73 -1.03 5.24
C LEU A 152 16.03 0.04 6.29
N ILE A 153 17.30 0.24 6.65
CA ILE A 153 17.69 1.27 7.62
C ILE A 153 17.36 2.66 7.06
N ARG A 154 17.78 2.96 5.83
CA ARG A 154 17.45 4.23 5.16
C ARG A 154 15.94 4.47 5.13
N ALA A 155 15.16 3.43 4.82
CA ALA A 155 13.72 3.55 4.73
C ALA A 155 13.06 3.81 6.09
N LEU A 156 13.59 3.21 7.16
CA LEU A 156 13.12 3.44 8.53
C LEU A 156 13.52 4.82 9.06
N GLU A 157 14.71 5.31 8.71
CA GLU A 157 15.17 6.65 9.05
C GLU A 157 14.31 7.72 8.35
N GLY A 158 14.07 7.58 7.05
CA GLY A 158 13.16 8.49 6.32
C GLY A 158 11.74 8.47 6.86
N GLN A 159 11.20 7.28 7.19
CA GLN A 159 9.89 7.17 7.83
C GLN A 159 9.86 7.86 9.19
N GLN A 160 10.94 7.74 9.98
CA GLN A 160 11.01 8.37 11.30
C GLN A 160 11.06 9.89 11.20
N GLU A 161 11.84 10.43 10.26
CA GLU A 161 11.94 11.87 10.02
C GLU A 161 10.59 12.47 9.63
N GLU A 162 9.88 11.87 8.67
CA GLU A 162 8.58 12.37 8.23
C GLU A 162 7.54 12.28 9.35
N LEU A 163 7.57 11.21 10.15
CA LEU A 163 6.66 11.04 11.29
C LEU A 163 6.90 12.11 12.36
N ILE A 164 8.16 12.42 12.65
CA ILE A 164 8.52 13.49 13.61
C ILE A 164 8.05 14.84 13.06
N GLU A 165 8.20 15.09 11.76
CA GLU A 165 7.78 16.34 11.13
C GLU A 165 6.26 16.55 11.17
N HIS A 166 5.47 15.51 10.89
CA HIS A 166 4.02 15.63 10.74
C HIS A 166 3.22 15.33 12.02
N GLU A 167 3.67 14.41 12.87
CA GLU A 167 2.93 13.96 14.06
C GLU A 167 3.65 14.29 15.38
N GLY A 168 4.94 14.65 15.33
CA GLY A 168 5.78 14.89 16.50
C GLY A 168 6.37 13.61 17.10
N GLU A 169 7.12 13.77 18.19
CA GLU A 169 7.83 12.67 18.84
C GLU A 169 6.92 11.80 19.72
N GLY A 170 7.28 10.51 19.85
CA GLY A 170 6.71 9.63 20.87
C GLY A 170 5.37 8.97 20.53
N THR A 171 4.90 9.09 19.28
CA THR A 171 3.71 8.36 18.80
C THR A 171 3.90 6.84 18.88
N THR A 172 2.79 6.09 18.91
CA THR A 172 2.84 4.62 18.95
C THR A 172 3.61 4.08 17.73
N ILE A 173 3.33 4.63 16.55
CA ILE A 173 3.99 4.26 15.30
C ILE A 173 5.48 4.63 15.35
N GLY A 174 5.83 5.79 15.91
CA GLY A 174 7.23 6.21 16.06
C GLY A 174 8.04 5.25 16.93
N LYS A 175 7.45 4.77 18.03
CA LYS A 175 8.09 3.76 18.90
C LYS A 175 8.30 2.44 18.15
N GLU A 176 7.35 2.02 17.33
CA GLU A 176 7.48 0.82 16.49
C GLU A 176 8.59 0.96 15.44
N VAL A 177 8.67 2.11 14.77
CA VAL A 177 9.73 2.42 13.80
C VAL A 177 11.11 2.38 14.47
N VAL A 178 11.25 3.00 15.64
CA VAL A 178 12.50 2.96 16.43
C VAL A 178 12.86 1.52 16.85
N ALA A 179 11.88 0.72 17.27
CA ALA A 179 12.10 -0.69 17.60
C ALA A 179 12.56 -1.50 16.38
N MET A 180 11.96 -1.26 15.21
CA MET A 180 12.35 -1.88 13.94
C MET A 180 13.74 -1.45 13.50
N LEU A 181 14.11 -0.19 13.70
CA LEU A 181 15.44 0.34 13.37
C LEU A 181 16.51 -0.30 14.26
N LYS A 182 16.25 -0.43 15.56
CA LYS A 182 17.12 -1.18 16.49
C LYS A 182 17.26 -2.65 16.09
N TRP A 183 16.18 -3.29 15.65
CA TRP A 183 16.23 -4.66 15.13
C TRP A 183 17.08 -4.74 13.86
N ALA A 184 16.83 -3.87 12.88
CA ALA A 184 17.54 -3.85 11.59
C ALA A 184 19.06 -3.70 11.78
N ARG A 185 19.48 -2.78 12.66
CA ARG A 185 20.91 -2.57 12.97
C ARG A 185 21.60 -3.81 13.54
N LYS A 186 20.88 -4.61 14.35
CA LYS A 186 21.39 -5.84 14.98
C LYS A 186 21.45 -7.06 14.05
N ILE A 187 20.88 -6.98 12.85
CA ILE A 187 20.89 -8.10 11.90
C ILE A 187 22.32 -8.39 11.44
N ASN A 188 22.69 -9.67 11.51
CA ASN A 188 23.90 -10.18 10.88
C ASN A 188 23.59 -10.62 9.44
N ALA A 189 23.98 -9.80 8.47
CA ALA A 189 23.68 -10.01 7.05
C ALA A 189 24.25 -11.33 6.51
N SER A 190 25.49 -11.68 6.88
CA SER A 190 26.14 -12.93 6.45
C SER A 190 25.38 -14.18 6.89
N LYS A 191 24.85 -14.18 8.13
CA LYS A 191 24.01 -15.29 8.61
C LYS A 191 22.67 -15.35 7.88
N ALA A 192 22.06 -14.20 7.62
CA ALA A 192 20.78 -14.11 6.90
C ALA A 192 20.88 -14.62 5.46
N ASP A 193 21.97 -14.32 4.74
CA ASP A 193 22.16 -14.84 3.38
C ASP A 193 22.39 -16.36 3.37
N LYS A 194 23.15 -16.90 4.33
CA LYS A 194 23.34 -18.36 4.46
C LYS A 194 22.03 -19.09 4.70
N GLU A 195 21.15 -18.52 5.51
CA GLU A 195 19.80 -19.06 5.76
C GLU A 195 18.94 -18.98 4.50
N ALA A 196 18.93 -17.82 3.83
CA ALA A 196 18.12 -17.59 2.64
C ALA A 196 18.50 -18.48 1.44
N ARG A 197 19.78 -18.86 1.31
CA ARG A 197 20.26 -19.80 0.27
C ARG A 197 19.59 -21.17 0.33
N ARG A 198 18.99 -21.55 1.46
CA ARG A 198 18.23 -22.80 1.60
C ARG A 198 16.88 -22.78 0.88
N TYR A 199 16.45 -21.58 0.47
CA TYR A 199 15.15 -21.28 -0.12
C TYR A 199 15.29 -20.48 -1.42
N SER A 200 16.50 -20.49 -2.01
CA SER A 200 16.82 -19.87 -3.30
C SER A 200 16.81 -20.91 -4.39
#